data_AF-A0A838BAS6-F1
#
_entry.id   AF-A0A838BAS6-F1
#
_cell.length_a   1.000
_cell.length_b   1.000
_cell.length_c   1.000
_cell.angle_alpha   90.00
_cell.angle_beta   90.00
_cell.angle_gamma   90.00
#
_symmetry.space_group_name_H-M   'P 1'
#
loop_
_entity.id
_entity.type
_entity.pdbx_description
1 polymer ?
#
loop_
_entity_poly.entity_id
_entity_poly.type
_entity_poly.pdbx_seq_one_letter_code
_entity_poly.pdbx_strand_id
1 'polypeptide(L)'
;MSVNTQRSWEFTGRHMLTTILAFFGVVIAVNLTMATLASRSWSGLIVEDSYVASQQFNEEARKGRAQAALGWTGKLTVASGEVRYSLADSKGKPVPLHGVKVLFRHPAYEAEDEALTLAASSGGTSGNTEEFAARHTPRNGVWIVEIDADAGLASPFRDVRRVMISNGVLQ
;
A
#
# COMPACT_ATOMS: atom_id res chain seq x y z
N MET A 1 73.68 -7.03 -38.15
CA MET A 1 72.90 -6.88 -36.91
C MET A 1 71.78 -5.90 -37.18
N SER A 2 70.53 -6.36 -37.24
CA SER A 2 69.37 -5.49 -37.49
C SER A 2 68.70 -5.20 -36.15
N VAL A 3 68.80 -3.96 -35.68
CA VAL A 3 68.15 -3.52 -34.43
C VAL A 3 66.67 -3.31 -34.74
N ASN A 4 65.82 -4.14 -34.14
CA ASN A 4 64.38 -4.00 -34.23
C ASN A 4 63.93 -3.04 -33.12
N THR A 5 63.73 -1.77 -33.47
CA THR A 5 63.28 -0.76 -32.51
C THR A 5 61.78 -0.98 -32.25
N GLN A 6 61.45 -1.65 -31.15
CA GLN A 6 60.06 -1.67 -30.68
C GLN A 6 59.64 -0.25 -30.32
N ARG A 7 58.61 0.29 -31.00
CA ARG A 7 58.02 1.57 -30.62
C ARG A 7 57.41 1.42 -29.22
N SER A 8 57.93 2.18 -28.26
CA SER A 8 57.33 2.32 -26.94
C SER A 8 55.97 3.00 -27.06
N TRP A 9 54.96 2.50 -26.35
CA TRP A 9 53.67 3.16 -26.27
C TRP A 9 53.83 4.50 -25.55
N GLU A 10 53.55 5.59 -26.25
CA GLU A 10 53.64 6.94 -25.71
C GLU A 10 52.26 7.40 -25.24
N PHE A 11 52.16 7.82 -23.98
CA PHE A 11 50.96 8.48 -23.48
C PHE A 11 50.88 9.88 -24.09
N THR A 12 49.86 10.13 -24.92
CA THR A 12 49.71 11.38 -25.67
C THR A 12 48.54 12.18 -25.11
N GLY A 13 48.37 13.43 -25.56
CA GLY A 13 47.19 14.23 -25.23
C GLY A 13 45.85 13.57 -25.62
N ARG A 14 45.85 12.71 -26.64
CA ARG A 14 44.65 11.91 -27.01
C ARG A 14 44.35 10.83 -25.97
N HIS A 15 45.39 10.18 -25.43
CA HIS A 15 45.22 9.21 -24.33
C HIS A 15 44.65 9.91 -23.09
N MET A 16 45.18 11.10 -22.72
CA MET A 16 44.66 11.89 -21.61
C MET A 16 43.20 12.31 -21.81
N LEU A 17 42.84 12.80 -23.01
CA LEU A 17 41.46 13.21 -23.32
C LEU A 17 40.49 12.04 -23.17
N THR A 18 40.83 10.86 -23.71
CA THR A 18 40.00 9.66 -23.58
C THR A 18 39.84 9.23 -22.12
N THR A 19 40.91 9.28 -21.32
CA THR A 19 40.86 8.96 -19.88
C THR A 19 39.97 9.92 -19.11
N ILE A 20 40.07 11.24 -19.36
CA ILE A 20 39.21 12.25 -18.72
C ILE A 20 37.74 12.01 -19.07
N LEU A 21 37.43 11.83 -20.36
CA LEU A 21 36.05 11.59 -20.81
C LEU A 21 35.48 10.29 -20.23
N ALA A 22 36.28 9.22 -20.17
CA ALA A 22 35.87 7.96 -19.56
C ALA A 22 35.58 8.12 -18.06
N PHE A 23 36.45 8.83 -17.33
CA PHE A 23 36.27 9.09 -15.91
C PHE A 23 34.97 9.85 -15.62
N PHE A 24 34.76 10.99 -16.30
CA PHE A 24 33.53 11.76 -16.13
C PHE A 24 32.30 11.01 -16.64
N GLY A 25 32.44 10.21 -17.71
CA GLY A 25 31.38 9.35 -18.21
C GLY A 25 30.89 8.37 -17.15
N VAL A 26 31.80 7.73 -16.41
CA VAL A 26 31.44 6.84 -15.29
C VAL A 26 30.74 7.59 -14.17
N VAL A 27 31.26 8.76 -13.76
CA VAL A 27 30.64 9.58 -12.71
C VAL A 27 29.22 10.00 -13.09
N ILE A 28 29.04 10.48 -14.32
CA ILE A 28 27.73 10.88 -14.85
C ILE A 28 26.78 9.67 -14.90
N ALA A 29 27.24 8.52 -15.40
CA ALA A 29 26.42 7.31 -15.48
C ALA A 29 25.92 6.89 -14.08
N VAL A 30 26.82 6.83 -13.10
CA VAL A 30 26.46 6.49 -11.71
C VAL A 30 25.47 7.50 -11.14
N ASN A 31 25.71 8.81 -11.30
CA ASN A 31 24.81 9.85 -10.79
C ASN A 31 23.43 9.77 -11.43
N LEU A 32 23.34 9.54 -12.74
CA LEU A 32 22.06 9.37 -13.43
C LEU A 32 21.34 8.09 -13.01
N THR A 33 22.07 6.98 -12.79
CA THR A 33 21.50 5.75 -12.24
C THR A 33 20.93 5.99 -10.84
N MET A 34 21.68 6.64 -9.95
CA MET A 34 21.22 7.00 -8.61
C MET A 34 20.01 7.93 -8.64
N ALA A 35 20.03 8.97 -9.48
CA ALA A 35 18.89 9.88 -9.66
C ALA A 35 17.65 9.13 -10.18
N THR A 36 17.83 8.20 -11.12
CA THR A 36 16.73 7.38 -11.67
C THR A 36 16.15 6.44 -10.62
N LEU A 37 17.01 5.79 -9.82
CA LEU A 37 16.59 4.92 -8.71
C LEU A 37 15.83 5.74 -7.66
N ALA A 38 16.40 6.87 -7.22
CA ALA A 38 15.79 7.75 -6.23
C ALA A 38 14.42 8.26 -6.68
N SER A 39 14.31 8.75 -7.92
CA SER A 39 13.03 9.22 -8.47
C SER A 39 11.98 8.12 -8.63
N ARG A 40 12.40 6.86 -8.81
CA ARG A 40 11.48 5.70 -8.90
C ARG A 40 11.09 5.13 -7.53
N SER A 41 11.98 5.22 -6.55
CA SER A 41 11.73 4.72 -5.18
C SER A 41 11.10 5.75 -4.25
N TRP A 42 11.04 7.02 -4.66
CA TRP A 42 10.42 8.08 -3.88
C TRP A 42 8.89 7.91 -3.87
N SER A 43 8.30 7.68 -2.69
CA SER A 43 6.85 7.45 -2.48
C SER A 43 5.98 8.71 -2.55
N GLY A 44 6.47 9.80 -3.15
CA GLY A 44 5.80 11.10 -3.22
C GLY A 44 6.04 12.01 -2.00
N LEU A 45 5.70 13.29 -2.15
CA LEU A 45 5.64 14.26 -1.06
C LEU A 45 4.31 14.05 -0.31
N ILE A 46 4.37 13.90 1.01
CA ILE A 46 3.16 13.84 1.84
C ILE A 46 2.62 15.28 1.95
N VAL A 47 1.68 15.61 1.05
CA VAL A 47 0.83 16.81 1.00
C VAL A 47 1.43 18.05 0.31
N GLU A 48 0.89 18.41 -0.86
CA GLU A 48 1.11 19.70 -1.55
C GLU A 48 0.57 20.93 -0.78
N ASP A 49 -0.40 20.77 0.12
CA ASP A 49 -1.02 21.90 0.83
C ASP A 49 -1.55 21.52 2.24
N SER A 50 -0.78 21.79 3.29
CA SER A 50 -1.10 21.41 4.67
C SER A 50 -2.41 22.00 5.19
N TYR A 51 -2.90 23.10 4.59
CA TYR A 51 -4.16 23.72 4.96
C TYR A 51 -5.37 22.89 4.52
N VAL A 52 -5.33 22.36 3.28
CA VAL A 52 -6.39 21.46 2.77
C VAL A 52 -6.41 20.16 3.57
N ALA A 53 -5.24 19.61 3.89
CA ALA A 53 -5.13 18.42 4.74
C ALA A 53 -5.73 18.65 6.15
N SER A 54 -5.56 19.83 6.74
CA SER A 54 -6.14 20.14 8.04
C SER A 54 -7.67 20.22 8.02
N GLN A 55 -8.28 20.74 6.95
CA GLN A 55 -9.74 20.76 6.82
C GLN A 55 -10.32 19.36 6.64
N GLN A 56 -9.67 18.56 5.79
CA GLN A 56 -10.02 17.15 5.60
C GLN A 56 -9.93 16.37 6.92
N PHE A 57 -8.89 16.62 7.72
CA PHE A 57 -8.75 16.02 9.05
C PHE A 57 -9.93 16.35 9.98
N ASN A 58 -10.35 17.63 10.06
CA ASN A 58 -11.48 18.02 10.91
C ASN A 58 -12.79 17.35 10.48
N GLU A 59 -13.00 17.22 9.17
CA GLU A 59 -14.14 16.54 8.58
C GLU A 59 -14.13 15.03 8.85
N GLU A 60 -12.98 14.37 8.66
CA GLU A 60 -12.80 12.96 8.99
C GLU A 60 -12.96 12.69 10.49
N ALA A 61 -12.41 13.55 11.35
CA ALA A 61 -12.57 13.46 12.79
C ALA A 61 -14.05 13.60 13.21
N ARG A 62 -14.83 14.46 12.53
CA ARG A 62 -16.27 14.58 12.76
C ARG A 62 -17.01 13.31 12.37
N LYS A 63 -16.70 12.73 11.20
CA LYS A 63 -17.26 11.45 10.75
C LYS A 63 -16.92 10.32 11.72
N GLY A 64 -15.66 10.25 12.17
CA GLY A 64 -15.19 9.26 13.15
C GLY A 64 -15.92 9.37 14.50
N ARG A 65 -16.17 10.59 14.99
CA ARG A 65 -16.98 10.79 16.20
C ARG A 65 -18.43 10.33 16.04
N ALA A 66 -19.04 10.61 14.88
CA ALA A 66 -20.39 10.14 14.58
C ALA A 66 -20.46 8.61 14.50
N GLN A 67 -19.45 7.98 13.89
CA GLN A 67 -19.34 6.54 13.84
C GLN A 67 -19.15 5.91 15.23
N ALA A 68 -18.28 6.49 16.07
CA ALA A 68 -18.05 6.02 17.43
C ALA A 68 -19.33 6.06 18.28
N ALA A 69 -20.20 7.05 18.05
CA ALA A 69 -21.49 7.17 18.73
C ALA A 69 -22.49 6.06 18.36
N LEU A 70 -22.32 5.37 17.23
CA LEU A 70 -23.17 4.22 16.85
C LEU A 70 -22.94 3.00 17.77
N GLY A 71 -21.73 2.88 18.33
CA GLY A 71 -21.35 1.73 19.16
C GLY A 71 -21.31 0.40 18.40
N TRP A 72 -21.18 0.45 17.07
CA TRP A 72 -21.11 -0.74 16.22
C TRP A 72 -19.72 -1.37 16.28
N THR A 73 -19.67 -2.69 16.11
CA THR A 73 -18.44 -3.49 16.20
C THR A 73 -18.23 -4.28 14.90
N GLY A 74 -17.12 -4.03 14.22
CA GLY A 74 -16.69 -4.79 13.04
C GLY A 74 -15.92 -6.06 13.43
N LYS A 75 -16.21 -7.18 12.77
CA LYS A 75 -15.51 -8.45 12.93
C LYS A 75 -14.83 -8.84 11.62
N LEU A 76 -13.51 -8.65 11.57
CA LEU A 76 -12.65 -9.14 10.50
C LEU A 76 -12.14 -10.53 10.86
N THR A 77 -12.27 -11.48 9.94
CA THR A 77 -11.65 -12.82 10.03
C THR A 77 -10.85 -13.07 8.77
N VAL A 78 -9.58 -13.44 8.92
CA VAL A 78 -8.75 -13.98 7.84
C VAL A 78 -8.35 -15.38 8.26
N ALA A 79 -8.88 -16.39 7.57
CA ALA A 79 -8.60 -17.79 7.84
C ALA A 79 -9.01 -18.65 6.64
N SER A 80 -8.44 -19.85 6.51
CA SER A 80 -8.83 -20.84 5.50
C SER A 80 -8.79 -20.32 4.05
N GLY A 81 -7.92 -19.34 3.77
CA GLY A 81 -7.82 -18.70 2.45
C GLY A 81 -8.99 -17.77 2.09
N GLU A 82 -9.72 -17.29 3.10
CA GLU A 82 -10.83 -16.37 2.94
C GLU A 82 -10.71 -15.17 3.89
N VAL A 83 -11.04 -13.99 3.38
CA VAL A 83 -11.21 -12.77 4.17
C VAL A 83 -12.71 -12.55 4.33
N ARG A 84 -13.17 -12.47 5.58
CA ARG A 84 -14.58 -12.34 5.94
C ARG A 84 -14.77 -11.13 6.84
N TYR A 85 -15.84 -10.38 6.61
CA TYR A 85 -16.20 -9.22 7.40
C TYR A 85 -17.70 -9.18 7.69
N SER A 86 -18.03 -8.89 8.94
CA SER A 86 -19.39 -8.61 9.40
C SER A 86 -19.39 -7.44 10.36
N LEU A 87 -20.55 -6.79 10.47
CA LEU A 87 -20.75 -5.61 11.32
C LEU A 87 -21.93 -5.89 12.26
N ALA A 88 -21.77 -5.56 13.54
CA ALA A 88 -22.81 -5.72 14.55
C ALA A 88 -23.13 -4.38 15.21
N ASP A 89 -24.41 -4.14 15.55
CA ASP A 89 -24.84 -2.95 16.26
C ASP A 89 -24.43 -2.96 17.75
N SER A 90 -24.75 -1.89 18.48
CA SER A 90 -24.45 -1.79 19.92
C SER A 90 -25.17 -2.81 20.80
N LYS A 91 -26.14 -3.54 20.25
CA LYS A 91 -26.88 -4.63 20.90
C LYS A 91 -26.44 -6.01 20.39
N GLY A 92 -25.41 -6.08 19.54
CA GLY A 92 -24.89 -7.30 18.94
C GLY A 92 -25.72 -7.86 17.78
N LYS A 93 -26.70 -7.10 17.26
CA LYS A 93 -27.47 -7.53 16.07
C LYS A 93 -26.65 -7.29 14.81
N PRO A 94 -26.65 -8.23 13.84
CA PRO A 94 -26.01 -8.00 12.55
C PRO A 94 -26.58 -6.78 11.84
N VAL A 95 -25.69 -5.95 11.28
CA VAL A 95 -26.04 -4.82 10.44
C VAL A 95 -25.99 -5.27 8.98
N PRO A 96 -27.07 -5.10 8.20
CA PRO A 96 -27.06 -5.46 6.78
C PRO A 96 -26.06 -4.56 6.04
N LEU A 97 -25.23 -5.19 5.20
CA LEU A 97 -24.24 -4.50 4.38
C LEU A 97 -24.62 -4.62 2.90
N HIS A 98 -24.34 -3.57 2.13
CA HIS A 98 -24.56 -3.51 0.69
C HIS A 98 -23.26 -3.71 -0.10
N GLY A 99 -22.12 -3.48 0.54
CA GLY A 99 -20.79 -3.71 -0.05
C GLY A 99 -19.69 -3.52 0.98
N VAL A 100 -18.59 -4.24 0.82
CA VAL A 100 -17.42 -4.11 1.70
C VAL A 100 -16.15 -4.07 0.85
N LYS A 101 -15.37 -3.01 1.04
CA LYS A 101 -14.03 -2.86 0.47
C LYS A 101 -13.01 -3.02 1.58
N VAL A 102 -11.97 -3.79 1.32
CA VAL A 102 -10.86 -4.04 2.24
C VAL A 102 -9.57 -3.66 1.53
N LEU A 103 -8.74 -2.86 2.18
CA LEU A 103 -7.42 -2.48 1.71
C LEU A 103 -6.39 -2.95 2.75
N PHE A 104 -5.55 -3.90 2.36
CA PHE A 104 -4.39 -4.33 3.14
C PHE A 104 -3.23 -3.42 2.78
N ARG A 105 -2.81 -2.56 3.72
CA ARG A 105 -1.69 -1.65 3.52
C ARG A 105 -0.43 -2.18 4.18
N HIS A 106 0.65 -2.24 3.41
CA HIS A 106 1.94 -2.62 3.95
C HIS A 106 2.53 -1.41 4.70
N PRO A 107 3.04 -1.56 5.94
CA PRO A 107 3.47 -0.43 6.76
C PRO A 107 4.61 0.41 6.17
N ALA A 108 5.36 -0.11 5.19
CA ALA A 108 6.55 0.55 4.64
C ALA A 108 6.57 0.66 3.11
N TYR A 109 5.74 -0.10 2.38
CA TYR A 109 5.84 -0.22 0.93
C TYR A 109 4.46 -0.21 0.29
N GLU A 110 4.01 0.94 -0.23
CA GLU A 110 2.71 1.05 -0.89
C GLU A 110 2.55 0.12 -2.10
N ALA A 111 3.66 -0.27 -2.73
CA ALA A 111 3.67 -1.24 -3.83
C ALA A 111 3.20 -2.64 -3.41
N GLU A 112 3.17 -2.92 -2.11
CA GLU A 112 2.65 -4.17 -1.55
C GLU A 112 1.20 -4.04 -1.05
N ASP A 113 0.55 -2.89 -1.26
CA ASP A 113 -0.84 -2.71 -0.85
C ASP A 113 -1.79 -3.58 -1.71
N GLU A 114 -2.67 -4.32 -1.06
CA GLU A 114 -3.62 -5.23 -1.71
C GLU A 114 -5.06 -4.77 -1.46
N ALA A 115 -5.78 -4.40 -2.53
CA ALA A 115 -7.18 -4.02 -2.48
C ALA A 115 -8.09 -5.22 -2.82
N LEU A 116 -9.11 -5.44 -1.99
CA LEU A 116 -10.05 -6.55 -2.10
C LEU A 116 -11.48 -6.03 -1.97
N THR A 117 -12.35 -6.39 -2.91
CA THR A 117 -13.80 -6.17 -2.78
C THR A 117 -14.44 -7.48 -2.35
N LEU A 118 -15.13 -7.48 -1.22
CA LEU A 118 -15.81 -8.67 -0.73
C LEU A 118 -17.16 -8.82 -1.42
N ALA A 119 -17.58 -10.06 -1.64
CA ALA A 119 -18.91 -10.40 -2.15
C ALA A 119 -19.81 -10.90 -1.02
N ALA A 120 -21.12 -10.79 -1.19
CA ALA A 120 -22.07 -11.38 -0.26
C ALA A 120 -21.82 -12.91 -0.15
N SER A 121 -21.65 -13.40 1.08
CA SER A 121 -21.50 -14.85 1.31
C SER A 121 -22.79 -15.56 0.89
N SER A 122 -22.66 -16.70 0.19
CA SER A 122 -23.81 -17.42 -0.39
C SER A 122 -24.82 -17.80 0.70
N GLY A 123 -25.98 -17.14 0.69
CA GLY A 123 -27.04 -17.28 1.70
C GLY A 123 -27.93 -16.03 1.85
N GLY A 124 -27.45 -14.85 1.45
CA GLY A 124 -28.23 -13.61 1.46
C GLY A 124 -28.89 -13.30 0.12
N THR A 125 -30.19 -12.99 0.12
CA THR A 125 -30.84 -12.33 -1.02
C THR A 125 -30.20 -10.95 -1.22
N SER A 126 -29.89 -10.61 -2.47
CA SER A 126 -29.28 -9.33 -2.89
C SER A 126 -29.91 -8.15 -2.13
N GLY A 127 -29.11 -7.47 -1.32
CA GLY A 127 -29.52 -6.29 -0.55
C GLY A 127 -29.30 -6.36 0.95
N ASN A 128 -29.41 -7.52 1.60
CA ASN A 128 -29.33 -7.66 3.07
C ASN A 128 -28.43 -8.82 3.50
N THR A 129 -27.14 -8.78 3.14
CA THR A 129 -26.22 -9.81 3.59
C THR A 129 -25.47 -9.34 4.83
N GLU A 130 -25.54 -10.15 5.88
CA GLU A 130 -24.92 -9.87 7.19
C GLU A 130 -23.39 -10.07 7.17
N GLU A 131 -22.89 -10.78 6.16
CA GLU A 131 -21.50 -11.18 6.06
C GLU A 131 -20.99 -11.21 4.63
N PHE A 132 -19.86 -10.56 4.42
CA PHE A 132 -19.19 -10.46 3.14
C PHE A 132 -17.86 -11.21 3.19
N ALA A 133 -17.54 -11.90 2.10
CA ALA A 133 -16.35 -12.72 2.01
C ALA A 133 -15.71 -12.66 0.62
N ALA A 134 -14.40 -12.87 0.58
CA ALA A 134 -13.69 -13.13 -0.67
C ALA A 134 -12.53 -14.10 -0.44
N ARG A 135 -12.31 -14.98 -1.41
CA ARG A 135 -11.15 -15.87 -1.44
C ARG A 135 -9.90 -15.05 -1.70
N HIS A 136 -9.10 -14.88 -0.65
CA HIS A 136 -7.82 -14.20 -0.69
C HIS A 136 -6.98 -14.66 0.49
N THR A 137 -5.70 -14.89 0.24
CA THR A 137 -4.73 -15.24 1.28
C THR A 137 -3.65 -14.17 1.30
N PRO A 138 -3.80 -13.14 2.15
CA PRO A 138 -2.77 -12.12 2.29
C PRO A 138 -1.44 -12.74 2.70
N ARG A 139 -0.33 -12.12 2.29
CA ARG A 139 1.01 -12.61 2.66
C ARG A 139 1.22 -12.51 4.17
N ASN A 140 2.10 -13.37 4.68
CA ASN A 140 2.52 -13.30 6.07
C ASN A 140 3.21 -11.97 6.34
N GLY A 141 2.88 -11.32 7.46
CA GLY A 141 3.44 -10.03 7.81
C GLY A 141 2.52 -9.18 8.67
N VAL A 142 2.94 -7.94 8.88
CA VAL A 142 2.14 -6.93 9.57
C VAL A 142 1.44 -6.07 8.54
N TRP A 143 0.15 -5.84 8.74
CA TRP A 143 -0.71 -5.10 7.82
C TRP A 143 -1.52 -4.06 8.57
N ILE A 144 -1.81 -2.94 7.91
CA ILE A 144 -2.88 -2.02 8.32
C ILE A 144 -4.06 -2.32 7.41
N VAL A 145 -5.13 -2.88 7.97
CA VAL A 145 -6.35 -3.20 7.21
C VAL A 145 -7.30 -2.03 7.35
N GLU A 146 -7.62 -1.38 6.24
CA GLU A 146 -8.67 -0.38 6.14
C GLU A 146 -9.90 -1.03 5.50
N ILE A 147 -11.05 -0.93 6.16
CA ILE A 147 -12.30 -1.56 5.72
C ILE A 147 -13.35 -0.46 5.60
N ASP A 148 -13.93 -0.31 4.42
CA ASP A 148 -15.08 0.55 4.18
C ASP A 148 -16.32 -0.33 3.94
N ALA A 149 -17.23 -0.31 4.90
CA ALA A 149 -18.47 -1.07 4.86
C ALA A 149 -19.67 -0.15 4.57
N ASP A 150 -20.37 -0.40 3.46
CA ASP A 150 -21.62 0.28 3.14
C ASP A 150 -22.76 -0.34 3.94
N ALA A 151 -23.20 0.37 4.97
CA ALA A 151 -24.28 -0.01 5.88
C ALA A 151 -25.53 0.87 5.71
N GLY A 152 -25.70 1.54 4.56
CA GLY A 152 -26.81 2.45 4.30
C GLY A 152 -26.74 3.77 5.08
N LEU A 153 -25.57 4.10 5.64
CA LEU A 153 -25.28 5.38 6.27
C LEU A 153 -24.92 6.45 5.22
N ALA A 154 -24.93 7.73 5.61
CA ALA A 154 -24.50 8.83 4.74
C ALA A 154 -23.00 8.76 4.34
N SER A 155 -22.20 7.98 5.07
CA SER A 155 -20.82 7.65 4.72
C SER A 155 -20.54 6.21 5.13
N PRO A 156 -19.67 5.48 4.41
CA PRO A 156 -19.30 4.11 4.80
C PRO A 156 -18.79 4.06 6.24
N PHE A 157 -19.09 2.95 6.92
CA PHE A 157 -18.50 2.65 8.21
C PHE A 157 -17.05 2.24 7.99
N ARG A 158 -16.11 3.05 8.51
CA ARG A 158 -14.67 2.86 8.30
C ARG A 158 -14.04 2.17 9.51
N ASP A 159 -13.47 0.99 9.32
CA ASP A 159 -12.77 0.22 10.35
C ASP A 159 -11.30 0.09 9.95
N VAL A 160 -10.41 0.64 10.79
CA VAL A 160 -8.97 0.61 10.56
C VAL A 160 -8.30 -0.10 11.72
N ARG A 161 -7.58 -1.17 11.42
CA ARG A 161 -6.89 -1.98 12.44
C ARG A 161 -5.55 -2.48 11.92
N ARG A 162 -4.55 -2.48 12.81
CA ARG A 162 -3.27 -3.13 12.56
C ARG A 162 -3.38 -4.59 12.95
N VAL A 163 -3.01 -5.50 12.04
CA VAL A 163 -3.12 -6.95 12.24
C VAL A 163 -1.80 -7.63 11.90
N MET A 164 -1.58 -8.80 12.46
CA MET A 164 -0.50 -9.70 12.06
C MET A 164 -1.12 -10.91 11.38
N ILE A 165 -0.64 -11.23 10.18
CA ILE A 165 -1.08 -12.39 9.41
C ILE A 165 0.05 -13.40 9.42
N SER A 166 -0.24 -14.63 9.84
CA SER A 166 0.71 -15.74 9.85
C SER A 166 0.01 -17.00 9.37
N ASN A 167 0.61 -17.68 8.39
CA ASN A 167 0.07 -18.86 7.72
C ASN A 167 -1.36 -18.64 7.17
N GLY A 168 -1.62 -17.45 6.63
CA GLY A 168 -2.94 -17.08 6.09
C GLY A 168 -4.03 -16.92 7.15
N VAL A 169 -3.66 -16.76 8.42
CA VAL A 169 -4.58 -16.55 9.54
C VAL A 169 -4.25 -15.25 10.27
N LEU A 170 -5.28 -14.48 10.62
CA LEU A 170 -5.17 -13.30 11.49
C LEU A 170 -4.87 -13.73 12.94
N GLN A 171 -3.81 -13.18 13.52
CA GLN A 171 -3.37 -13.41 14.90
C GLN A 171 -4.01 -12.41 15.87
#